data_AF-A0A7I8LIH4-F1
#
_entry.id   AF-A0A7I8LIH4-F1
#
_cell.length_a   1.000
_cell.length_b   1.000
_cell.length_c   1.000
_cell.angle_alpha   90.00
_cell.angle_beta   90.00
_cell.angle_gamma   90.00
#
_symmetry.space_group_name_H-M   'P 1'
#
loop_
_entity.id
_entity.type
_entity.pdbx_description
1 polymer ?
#
loop_
_entity_poly.entity_id
_entity_poly.type
_entity_poly.pdbx_seq_one_letter_code
_entity_poly.pdbx_strand_id
1 'polypeptide(L)'
;MNWTIFEKVQCFLSNTTLLKSFWLEATPIVAYLIKKSLPIAIEKKTPQEIWSSSLANYYFLKVLGCLTYVCVNNGKFEPRLVKYIFLRFKPRVNGYKLYHPKNQKSYLQ
;
A
#
# COMPACT_ATOMS: atom_id res chain seq x y z
N MET A 1 6.15 -15.20 12.89
CA MET A 1 5.17 -14.44 12.09
C MET A 1 3.79 -14.86 12.56
N ASN A 2 2.92 -13.93 12.99
CA ASN A 2 1.58 -14.28 13.50
C ASN A 2 0.73 -14.88 12.39
N TRP A 3 0.12 -16.04 12.63
CA TRP A 3 -0.72 -16.76 11.66
C TRP A 3 -1.84 -15.89 11.09
N THR A 4 -2.52 -15.12 11.95
CA THR A 4 -3.59 -14.19 11.56
C THR A 4 -3.16 -13.12 10.57
N ILE A 5 -1.90 -12.67 10.63
CA ILE A 5 -1.38 -11.69 9.66
C ILE A 5 -1.22 -12.36 8.31
N PHE A 6 -0.68 -13.58 8.28
CA PHE A 6 -0.44 -14.31 7.05
C PHE A 6 -1.75 -14.65 6.31
N GLU A 7 -2.78 -15.12 7.02
CA GLU A 7 -4.11 -15.37 6.44
C GLU A 7 -4.72 -14.08 5.83
N LYS A 8 -4.60 -12.96 6.55
CA LYS A 8 -5.06 -11.66 6.04
C LYS A 8 -4.25 -11.20 4.84
N VAL A 9 -2.95 -11.48 4.79
CA VAL A 9 -2.11 -11.20 3.61
C VAL A 9 -2.53 -12.05 2.41
N GLN A 10 -2.81 -13.34 2.61
CA GLN A 10 -3.33 -14.20 1.54
C GLN A 10 -4.67 -13.68 0.99
N CYS A 11 -5.62 -13.36 1.87
CA CYS A 11 -6.92 -12.81 1.49
C CYS A 11 -6.79 -11.42 0.82
N PHE A 12 -5.88 -10.59 1.31
CA PHE A 12 -5.60 -9.29 0.70
C PHE A 12 -5.07 -9.45 -0.72
N LEU A 13 -4.11 -10.36 -0.93
CA LEU A 13 -3.53 -10.62 -2.24
C LEU A 13 -4.52 -11.27 -3.22
N SER A 14 -5.43 -12.13 -2.76
CA SER A 14 -6.45 -12.72 -3.64
C SER A 14 -7.40 -11.69 -4.24
N ASN A 15 -7.54 -10.52 -3.60
CA ASN A 15 -8.33 -9.40 -4.11
C ASN A 15 -7.53 -8.46 -5.04
N THR A 16 -6.25 -8.75 -5.28
CA THR A 16 -5.38 -7.91 -6.13
C THR A 16 -5.02 -8.63 -7.42
N THR A 17 -4.61 -7.85 -8.44
CA THR A 17 -4.05 -8.38 -9.69
C THR A 17 -2.59 -8.83 -9.56
N LEU A 18 -2.00 -8.77 -8.36
CA LEU A 18 -0.60 -9.12 -8.12
C LEU A 18 -0.40 -10.62 -7.88
N LEU A 19 0.79 -11.10 -8.24
CA LEU A 19 1.22 -12.46 -7.94
C LEU A 19 1.41 -12.65 -6.42
N LYS A 20 1.21 -13.89 -5.94
CA LYS A 20 1.44 -14.28 -4.54
C LYS A 20 2.88 -14.03 -4.07
N SER A 21 3.84 -13.92 -5.00
CA SER A 21 5.23 -13.57 -4.71
C SER A 21 5.40 -12.17 -4.07
N PHE A 22 4.42 -11.28 -4.21
CA PHE A 22 4.44 -9.93 -3.62
C PHE A 22 4.01 -9.89 -2.14
N TRP A 23 3.91 -11.03 -1.46
CA TRP A 23 3.48 -11.09 -0.05
C TRP A 23 4.32 -10.25 0.90
N LEU A 24 5.64 -10.12 0.64
CA LEU A 24 6.51 -9.25 1.43
C LEU A 24 6.12 -7.76 1.34
N GLU A 25 5.59 -7.31 0.19
CA GLU A 25 5.13 -5.93 -0.01
C GLU A 25 3.72 -5.71 0.55
N ALA A 26 2.87 -6.73 0.53
CA ALA A 26 1.53 -6.70 1.10
C ALA A 26 1.54 -6.74 2.64
N THR A 27 2.48 -7.46 3.26
CA THR A 27 2.58 -7.64 4.72
C THR A 27 2.54 -6.32 5.51
N PRO A 28 3.37 -5.29 5.20
CA PRO A 28 3.32 -4.02 5.93
C PRO A 28 1.99 -3.28 5.76
N ILE A 29 1.34 -3.37 4.59
CA ILE A 29 0.03 -2.75 4.35
C ILE A 29 -1.03 -3.44 5.22
N VAL A 30 -1.06 -4.77 5.22
CA VAL A 30 -2.03 -5.54 6.01
C VAL A 30 -1.82 -5.30 7.50
N ALA A 31 -0.57 -5.30 7.98
CA ALA A 31 -0.27 -4.97 9.37
C ALA A 31 -0.73 -3.56 9.76
N TYR A 32 -0.57 -2.58 8.87
CA TYR A 32 -1.06 -1.22 9.06
C TYR A 32 -2.59 -1.16 9.10
N LEU A 33 -3.26 -1.83 8.15
CA LEU A 33 -4.71 -1.91 8.10
C LEU A 33 -5.27 -2.56 9.36
N ILE A 34 -4.72 -3.68 9.83
CA ILE A 34 -5.16 -4.34 11.07
C ILE A 34 -5.12 -3.39 12.27
N LYS A 35 -4.06 -2.58 12.40
CA LYS A 35 -3.93 -1.60 13.49
C LYS A 35 -4.97 -0.47 13.40
N LYS A 36 -5.38 -0.13 12.18
CA LYS A 36 -6.37 0.92 11.91
C LYS A 36 -7.81 0.44 11.92
N SER A 37 -8.08 -0.76 11.45
CA SER A 37 -9.42 -1.23 11.11
C SER A 37 -10.05 -2.11 12.17
N LEU A 38 -9.30 -2.57 13.18
CA LEU A 38 -9.89 -3.22 14.34
C LEU A 38 -10.56 -2.14 15.18
N PRO A 39 -11.90 -1.99 15.22
CA PRO A 39 -12.49 -1.25 16.32
C PRO A 39 -12.22 -2.06 17.59
N ILE A 40 -11.79 -1.39 18.66
CA ILE A 40 -11.97 -1.99 19.97
C ILE A 40 -13.49 -1.97 20.19
N ALA A 41 -14.07 -3.04 20.71
CA ALA A 41 -15.52 -3.12 20.98
C ALA A 41 -16.03 -1.97 21.89
N ILE A 42 -15.09 -1.27 22.54
CA ILE A 42 -15.28 -0.08 23.35
C ILE A 42 -15.45 1.14 22.44
N GLU A 43 -16.64 1.74 22.48
CA GLU A 43 -16.96 3.05 21.88
C GLU A 43 -16.82 3.18 20.35
N LYS A 44 -16.66 2.08 19.60
CA LYS A 44 -16.46 2.08 18.14
C LYS A 44 -15.21 2.87 17.69
N LYS A 45 -14.24 3.07 18.57
CA LYS A 45 -12.97 3.74 18.26
C LYS A 45 -11.90 2.72 17.89
N THR A 46 -11.04 3.09 16.95
CA THR A 46 -9.90 2.25 16.54
C THR A 46 -8.73 2.45 17.54
N PRO A 47 -7.85 1.45 17.75
CA PRO A 47 -6.69 1.57 18.61
C PRO A 47 -5.82 2.77 18.27
N GLN A 48 -5.69 3.08 16.97
CA GLN A 48 -4.97 4.27 16.53
C GLN A 48 -5.64 5.56 17.02
N GLU A 49 -6.96 5.65 16.99
CA GLU A 49 -7.68 6.84 17.47
C GLU A 49 -7.56 7.00 18.98
N ILE A 50 -7.57 5.89 19.72
CA ILE A 50 -7.39 5.88 21.17
C ILE A 50 -5.96 6.31 21.54
N TRP A 51 -4.94 5.77 20.88
CA TRP A 51 -3.54 6.09 21.19
C TRP A 51 -3.07 7.43 20.63
N SER A 52 -3.59 7.88 19.49
CA SER A 52 -3.19 9.13 18.85
C SER A 52 -4.10 10.31 19.19
N SER A 53 -5.22 10.07 19.88
CA SER A 53 -6.28 11.05 20.16
C SER A 53 -6.74 11.83 18.91
N SER A 54 -6.60 11.22 17.73
CA SER A 54 -6.82 11.83 16.43
C SER A 54 -7.48 10.82 15.50
N LEU A 55 -8.41 11.28 14.67
CA LEU A 55 -9.16 10.44 13.74
C LEU A 55 -8.23 9.71 12.77
N ALA A 56 -8.56 8.46 12.47
CA ALA A 56 -7.80 7.69 11.51
C ALA A 56 -7.95 8.29 10.11
N ASN A 57 -6.87 8.89 9.56
CA ASN A 57 -6.89 9.40 8.19
C ASN A 57 -6.68 8.28 7.16
N TYR A 58 -7.67 8.05 6.29
CA TYR A 58 -7.64 7.02 5.25
C TYR A 58 -7.30 7.55 3.84
N TYR A 59 -7.12 8.87 3.67
CA TYR A 59 -6.92 9.51 2.36
C TYR A 59 -5.71 8.96 1.58
N PHE A 60 -4.67 8.56 2.31
CA PHE A 60 -3.44 8.04 1.72
C PHE A 60 -3.54 6.56 1.33
N LEU A 61 -4.61 5.85 1.69
CA LEU A 61 -4.76 4.45 1.30
C LEU A 61 -4.99 4.34 -0.21
N LYS A 62 -4.27 3.39 -0.80
CA LYS A 62 -4.36 3.01 -2.22
C LYS A 62 -4.45 1.50 -2.31
N VAL A 63 -5.17 1.03 -3.31
CA VAL A 63 -5.33 -0.40 -3.58
C VAL A 63 -4.00 -0.96 -4.08
N LEU A 64 -3.49 -1.99 -3.41
CA LEU A 64 -2.29 -2.71 -3.82
C LEU A 64 -2.49 -3.29 -5.23
N GLY A 65 -1.51 -3.16 -6.11
CA GLY A 65 -1.62 -3.67 -7.48
C GLY A 65 -2.37 -2.73 -8.44
N CYS A 66 -2.84 -1.57 -7.97
CA CYS A 66 -3.49 -0.60 -8.83
C CYS A 66 -2.53 -0.05 -9.89
N LEU A 67 -3.05 0.18 -11.09
CA LEU A 67 -2.32 0.84 -12.18
C LEU A 67 -2.13 2.32 -11.81
N THR A 68 -0.89 2.77 -11.90
CA THR A 68 -0.48 4.15 -11.58
C THR A 68 0.33 4.71 -12.74
N TYR A 69 0.28 6.03 -12.92
CA TYR A 69 1.05 6.73 -13.94
C TYR A 69 1.98 7.71 -13.26
N VAL A 70 3.27 7.59 -13.56
CA VAL A 70 4.29 8.52 -13.05
C VAL A 70 4.63 9.49 -14.17
N CYS A 71 4.60 10.78 -13.83
CA CYS A 71 5.07 11.82 -14.72
C CYS A 71 6.61 11.88 -14.63
N VAL A 72 7.30 11.46 -15.68
CA VAL A 72 8.77 11.49 -15.76
C VAL A 72 9.16 12.59 -16.74
N ASN A 73 10.05 13.48 -16.32
CA ASN A 73 10.46 14.63 -17.12
C ASN A 73 11.65 14.25 -18.02
N ASN A 74 11.37 13.56 -19.12
CA ASN A 74 12.39 13.06 -20.06
C ASN A 74 12.67 14.03 -21.23
N GLY A 75 12.29 15.30 -21.13
CA GLY A 75 12.47 16.30 -22.18
C GLY A 75 11.21 16.54 -23.03
N LYS A 76 11.34 17.33 -24.09
CA LYS A 76 10.21 17.93 -24.83
C LYS A 76 9.39 16.95 -25.68
N PHE A 77 9.92 15.78 -26.04
CA PHE A 77 9.31 14.85 -27.01
C PHE A 77 9.04 13.43 -26.49
N GLU A 78 9.52 13.09 -25.29
CA GLU A 78 9.30 11.77 -24.71
C GLU A 78 7.92 11.69 -24.01
N PRO A 79 7.27 10.52 -24.00
CA PRO A 79 6.00 10.34 -23.30
C PRO A 79 6.18 10.61 -21.80
N ARG A 80 5.50 11.64 -21.31
CA ARG A 80 5.62 12.09 -19.92
C ARG A 80 5.07 11.08 -18.92
N LEU A 81 4.12 10.22 -19.32
CA LEU A 81 3.44 9.31 -18.40
C LEU A 81 3.88 7.87 -18.62
N VAL A 82 4.56 7.32 -17.61
CA VAL A 82 5.00 5.93 -17.60
C VAL A 82 4.08 5.10 -16.71
N LYS A 83 3.69 3.91 -17.18
CA LYS A 83 2.82 2.97 -16.44
C LYS A 83 3.61 2.23 -15.35
N TYR A 84 3.07 2.24 -14.15
CA TYR A 84 3.59 1.53 -12.98
C TYR A 84 2.46 0.83 -12.22
N ILE A 85 2.83 -0.09 -11.34
CA ILE A 85 1.92 -0.76 -10.41
C ILE A 85 2.25 -0.32 -8.98
N PHE A 86 1.24 0.07 -8.22
CA PHE A 86 1.44 0.44 -6.81
C PHE A 86 1.80 -0.79 -5.95
N LEU A 87 2.89 -0.71 -5.18
CA LEU A 87 3.36 -1.78 -4.28
C LEU A 87 3.19 -1.47 -2.80
N ARG A 88 3.61 -0.30 -2.32
CA ARG A 88 3.46 0.06 -0.89
C ARG A 88 3.73 1.53 -0.62
N PHE A 89 3.33 1.95 0.57
CA PHE A 89 3.71 3.23 1.15
C PHE A 89 5.17 3.20 1.61
N LYS A 90 5.86 4.33 1.47
CA LYS A 90 7.19 4.51 2.06
C LYS A 90 7.02 4.81 3.56
N PRO A 91 7.74 4.10 4.45
CA PRO A 91 7.70 4.45 5.87
C PRO A 91 8.32 5.84 6.07
N ARG A 92 7.67 6.68 6.89
CA ARG A 92 8.13 8.02 7.35
C ARG A 92 8.13 9.16 6.33
N VAL A 93 7.78 8.91 5.07
CA VAL A 93 7.75 9.95 4.03
C VAL A 93 6.51 9.78 3.17
N ASN A 94 5.92 10.89 2.73
CA ASN A 94 4.82 10.89 1.76
C ASN A 94 5.35 10.49 0.39
N GLY A 95 5.52 9.19 0.20
CA GLY A 95 6.05 8.61 -1.02
C GLY A 95 5.53 7.20 -1.23
N TYR A 96 5.60 6.74 -2.47
CA TYR A 96 5.06 5.45 -2.87
C TYR A 96 6.15 4.62 -3.54
N LYS A 97 6.17 3.32 -3.23
CA LYS A 97 6.94 2.34 -3.99
C LYS A 97 6.07 1.83 -5.12
N LEU A 98 6.57 1.99 -6.33
CA LEU A 98 5.92 1.65 -7.58
C LEU A 98 6.76 0.59 -8.32
N TYR A 99 6.12 -0.28 -9.09
CA TYR A 99 6.76 -1.38 -9.81
C TYR A 99 6.57 -1.21 -11.31
N HIS A 100 7.67 -1.25 -12.07
CA HIS A 100 7.60 -1.21 -13.53
C HIS A 100 7.43 -2.64 -14.08
N PRO A 101 6.28 -2.97 -14.71
CA PRO A 101 5.99 -4.35 -15.12
C PRO A 101 6.99 -4.91 -16.14
N LYS A 102 7.57 -4.05 -17.02
CA LYS A 102 8.52 -4.49 -18.05
C LYS A 102 9.97 -4.58 -17.57
N ASN A 103 10.36 -3.67 -16.67
CA ASN A 103 11.77 -3.54 -16.27
C ASN A 103 12.07 -4.29 -14.97
N GLN A 104 11.03 -4.81 -14.31
CA GLN A 104 11.08 -5.44 -12.99
C GLN A 104 11.80 -4.59 -11.92
N LYS A 105 11.87 -3.27 -12.16
CA LYS A 105 12.51 -2.29 -11.28
C LYS A 105 11.44 -1.57 -10.47
N SER A 106 11.76 -1.31 -9.20
CA SER A 106 10.92 -0.46 -8.35
C SER A 106 11.33 1.00 -8.46
N TYR A 107 10.37 1.88 -8.68
CA TYR A 107 10.52 3.33 -8.60
C TYR A 107 10.02 3.83 -7.23
N LEU A 108 10.73 4.79 -6.65
CA LEU A 108 10.32 5.46 -5.42
C LEU A 108 9.96 6.89 -5.78
N GLN A 109 8.69 7.24 -5.57
CA GLN A 109 8.19 8.61 -5.66
C GLN A 109 8.39 9.34 -4.34
#